data_AF-A0A3B9Z9K2-F1
#
_entry.id   AF-A0A3B9Z9K2-F1
#
_cell.length_a   1.000
_cell.length_b   1.000
_cell.length_c   1.000
_cell.angle_alpha   90.00
_cell.angle_beta   90.00
_cell.angle_gamma   90.00
#
_symmetry.space_group_name_H-M   'P 1'
#
loop_
_entity.id
_entity.type
_entity.pdbx_description
1 polymer ?
#
loop_
_entity_poly.entity_id
_entity_poly.type
_entity_poly.pdbx_seq_one_letter_code
_entity_poly.pdbx_strand_id
1 'polypeptide(L)'
;MTPSSYVYDAFLRQITDDMYMELTKEDTIKLLSELLYSALPWFEFPKQPLDIVKAEEGEEEDCYFVNDLTEEEIKIIATYMVQEWVGQQLASIENTRQKYSGSDFKFTSQAAHLSKLQSLQKEYERKGFHLQRLYSRRRLNADGTYKPNMYKIMEEPDESVTPSGGGW
;
A
#
# COMPACT_ATOMS: atom_id res chain seq x y z
N MET A 1 -2.67 9.50 -15.83
CA MET A 1 -1.76 8.38 -15.53
C MET A 1 -0.78 8.81 -14.45
N THR A 2 -0.53 7.95 -13.46
CA THR A 2 0.41 8.26 -12.36
C THR A 2 1.69 7.43 -12.49
N PRO A 3 2.90 8.03 -12.43
CA PRO A 3 4.15 7.29 -12.42
C PRO A 3 4.26 6.34 -11.22
N SER A 4 4.80 5.15 -11.44
CA SER A 4 5.05 4.18 -10.36
C SER A 4 6.09 4.69 -9.34
N SER A 5 6.99 5.60 -9.76
CA SER A 5 7.98 6.25 -8.90
C SER A 5 7.37 6.99 -7.71
N TYR A 6 6.16 7.54 -7.84
CA TYR A 6 5.51 8.22 -6.71
C TYR A 6 5.17 7.24 -5.57
N VAL A 7 4.82 6.00 -5.90
CA VAL A 7 4.58 4.95 -4.91
C VAL A 7 5.92 4.46 -4.34
N TYR A 8 6.94 4.30 -5.19
CA TYR A 8 8.29 3.94 -4.74
C TYR A 8 8.85 4.96 -3.75
N ASP A 9 8.76 6.24 -4.06
CA ASP A 9 9.21 7.31 -3.17
C ASP A 9 8.43 7.32 -1.84
N ALA A 10 7.12 7.09 -1.89
CA ALA A 10 6.30 7.00 -0.68
C ALA A 10 6.67 5.79 0.20
N PHE A 11 7.11 4.70 -0.41
CA PHE A 11 7.66 3.53 0.28
C PHE A 11 9.06 3.81 0.83
N LEU A 12 9.98 4.34 0.01
CA LEU A 12 11.36 4.67 0.39
C LEU A 12 11.42 5.70 1.51
N ARG A 13 10.47 6.64 1.61
CA ARG A 13 10.38 7.57 2.75
C ARG A 13 10.00 6.89 4.07
N GLN A 14 9.36 5.73 4.03
CA GLN A 14 8.93 5.00 5.22
C GLN A 14 9.99 4.02 5.73
N ILE A 15 10.88 3.56 4.85
CA ILE A 15 11.99 2.71 5.22
C ILE A 15 13.26 3.57 5.35
N THR A 16 14.01 3.38 6.41
CA THR A 16 15.36 3.95 6.53
C THR A 16 16.31 2.77 6.51
N ASP A 17 16.62 2.26 5.32
CA ASP A 17 17.49 1.10 5.18
C ASP A 17 18.72 1.43 4.32
N ASP A 18 19.88 1.25 4.93
CA ASP A 18 21.19 1.47 4.33
C ASP A 18 21.46 0.51 3.15
N MET A 19 20.74 -0.61 3.05
CA MET A 19 20.81 -1.57 1.94
C MET A 19 20.57 -0.91 0.58
N TYR A 20 19.68 0.09 0.50
CA TYR A 20 19.41 0.80 -0.76
C TYR A 20 20.55 1.72 -1.20
N MET A 21 21.51 2.01 -0.32
CA MET A 21 22.73 2.74 -0.69
C MET A 21 23.78 1.83 -1.35
N GLU A 22 23.67 0.51 -1.18
CA GLU A 22 24.61 -0.48 -1.72
C GLU A 22 24.17 -1.06 -3.08
N LEU A 23 22.88 -0.95 -3.40
CA LEU A 23 22.31 -1.48 -4.65
C LEU A 23 22.52 -0.53 -5.83
N THR A 24 22.62 -1.10 -7.03
CA THR A 24 22.55 -0.30 -8.26
C THR A 24 21.14 0.28 -8.42
N LYS A 25 21.01 1.36 -9.21
CA LYS A 25 19.70 1.96 -9.50
C LYS A 25 18.76 0.95 -10.16
N GLU A 26 19.28 0.16 -11.10
CA GLU A 26 18.52 -0.86 -11.83
C GLU A 26 18.01 -1.98 -10.91
N ASP A 27 18.87 -2.51 -10.05
CA ASP A 27 18.47 -3.53 -9.07
C ASP A 27 17.47 -3.00 -8.06
N THR A 28 17.64 -1.74 -7.63
CA THR A 28 16.71 -1.06 -6.72
C THR A 28 15.32 -0.95 -7.34
N ILE A 29 15.23 -0.48 -8.59
CA ILE A 29 13.95 -0.35 -9.31
C ILE A 29 13.29 -1.72 -9.50
N LYS A 30 14.07 -2.76 -9.83
CA LYS A 30 13.56 -4.11 -9.98
C LYS A 30 12.96 -4.63 -8.67
N LEU A 31 13.67 -4.47 -7.55
CA LEU A 31 13.18 -4.85 -6.22
C LEU A 31 11.90 -4.09 -5.85
N LEU A 32 11.88 -2.77 -6.10
CA LEU A 32 10.71 -1.93 -5.83
C LEU A 32 9.49 -2.35 -6.65
N SER A 33 9.70 -2.70 -7.92
CA SER A 33 8.68 -3.24 -8.82
C SER A 33 8.12 -4.56 -8.30
N GLU A 34 8.98 -5.51 -7.90
CA GLU A 34 8.56 -6.79 -7.33
C GLU A 34 7.76 -6.63 -6.03
N LEU A 35 8.20 -5.71 -5.16
CA LEU A 35 7.47 -5.35 -3.94
C LEU A 35 6.11 -4.72 -4.25
N LEU A 36 6.05 -3.85 -5.24
CA LEU A 36 4.80 -3.21 -5.67
C LEU A 36 3.80 -4.24 -6.18
N TYR A 37 4.20 -5.12 -7.09
CA TYR A 37 3.32 -6.18 -7.60
C TYR A 37 2.83 -7.13 -6.49
N SER A 38 3.68 -7.41 -5.49
CA SER A 38 3.30 -8.22 -4.33
C SER A 38 2.35 -7.48 -3.38
N ALA A 39 2.45 -6.16 -3.29
CA ALA A 39 1.62 -5.32 -2.44
C ALA A 39 0.21 -5.05 -3.00
N LEU A 40 0.05 -4.97 -4.33
CA LEU A 40 -1.22 -4.61 -4.97
C LEU A 40 -2.42 -5.48 -4.56
N PRO A 41 -2.32 -6.83 -4.48
CA PRO A 41 -3.45 -7.68 -4.08
C PRO A 41 -3.98 -7.41 -2.68
N TRP A 42 -3.15 -6.82 -1.80
CA TRP A 42 -3.58 -6.44 -0.46
C TRP A 42 -4.50 -5.22 -0.47
N PHE A 43 -4.58 -4.47 -1.59
CA PHE A 43 -5.54 -3.39 -1.74
C PHE A 43 -6.92 -3.91 -2.12
N GLU A 44 -7.76 -4.21 -1.11
CA GLU A 44 -9.04 -4.92 -1.29
C GLU A 44 -10.12 -4.13 -2.06
N PHE A 45 -10.20 -2.80 -1.86
CA PHE A 45 -11.31 -1.99 -2.38
C PHE A 45 -10.84 -0.69 -3.05
N PRO A 46 -10.03 -0.74 -4.12
CA PRO A 46 -9.66 0.45 -4.87
C PRO A 46 -10.89 0.99 -5.63
N LYS A 47 -11.03 2.32 -5.70
CA LYS A 47 -12.15 2.97 -6.43
C LYS A 47 -11.98 2.89 -7.95
N GLN A 48 -10.74 2.74 -8.41
CA GLN A 48 -10.39 2.56 -9.82
C GLN A 48 -9.44 1.36 -9.98
N PRO A 49 -9.42 0.71 -11.16
CA PRO A 49 -8.45 -0.36 -11.44
C PRO A 49 -7.00 0.11 -11.27
N LEU A 50 -6.14 -0.75 -10.74
CA LEU A 50 -4.73 -0.47 -10.47
C LEU A 50 -3.81 -1.08 -11.54
N ASP A 51 -4.24 -1.03 -12.80
CA ASP A 51 -3.47 -1.59 -13.91
C ASP A 51 -2.19 -0.78 -14.14
N ILE A 52 -1.07 -1.48 -14.33
CA ILE A 52 0.25 -0.90 -14.59
C ILE A 52 0.66 -1.22 -16.03
N VAL A 53 1.11 -0.21 -16.75
CA VAL A 53 1.67 -0.32 -18.10
C VAL A 53 3.15 0.08 -18.08
N LYS A 54 3.94 -0.58 -18.92
CA LYS A 54 5.33 -0.17 -19.16
C LYS A 54 5.36 1.06 -20.06
N ALA A 55 6.30 1.95 -19.79
CA ALA A 55 6.55 3.11 -20.62
C ALA A 55 7.13 2.71 -21.99
N GLU A 56 6.99 3.60 -22.97
CA GLU A 56 7.65 3.45 -24.27
C GLU A 56 9.16 3.72 -24.16
N GLU A 57 9.96 3.15 -25.07
CA GLU A 57 11.41 3.36 -25.10
C GLU A 57 11.74 4.85 -25.29
N GLY A 58 12.39 5.46 -24.29
CA GLY A 58 12.83 6.86 -24.31
C GLY A 58 12.17 7.77 -23.28
N GLU A 59 11.21 7.26 -22.51
CA GLU A 59 10.66 7.99 -21.36
C GLU A 59 11.56 7.89 -20.11
N GLU A 60 11.44 8.87 -19.21
CA GLU A 60 12.25 8.93 -17.98
C GLU A 60 11.83 7.90 -16.92
N GLU A 61 10.59 7.43 -16.98
CA GLU A 61 9.96 6.51 -16.02
C GLU A 61 9.69 5.16 -16.70
N ASP A 62 9.87 4.05 -15.97
CA ASP A 62 9.73 2.71 -16.55
C ASP A 62 8.29 2.21 -16.62
N CYS A 63 7.43 2.66 -15.68
CA CYS A 63 6.08 2.13 -15.48
C CYS A 63 5.11 3.19 -14.95
N TYR A 64 3.85 3.11 -15.38
CA TYR A 64 2.76 3.99 -14.96
C TYR A 64 1.50 3.23 -14.59
N PHE A 65 0.76 3.75 -13.63
CA PHE A 65 -0.64 3.40 -13.42
C PHE A 65 -1.50 4.02 -14.51
N VAL A 66 -2.38 3.20 -15.10
CA VAL A 66 -3.32 3.63 -16.13
C VAL A 66 -4.24 4.74 -15.60
N ASN A 67 -4.71 4.59 -14.35
CA ASN A 67 -5.54 5.58 -13.68
C ASN A 67 -4.71 6.53 -12.81
N ASP A 68 -5.30 7.69 -12.52
CA ASP A 68 -4.69 8.66 -11.62
C ASP A 68 -4.89 8.22 -10.17
N LEU A 69 -3.78 8.00 -9.47
CA LEU A 69 -3.80 7.66 -8.07
C LEU A 69 -3.83 8.94 -7.22
N THR A 70 -4.73 8.96 -6.27
CA THR A 70 -4.76 9.95 -5.20
C THR A 70 -3.62 9.72 -4.21
N GLU A 71 -3.23 10.76 -3.49
CA GLU A 71 -2.20 10.64 -2.43
C GLU A 71 -2.58 9.60 -1.35
N GLU A 72 -3.88 9.42 -1.07
CA GLU A 72 -4.36 8.39 -0.15
C GLU A 72 -4.08 6.98 -0.68
N GLU A 73 -4.35 6.72 -1.96
CA GLU A 73 -4.10 5.43 -2.61
C GLU A 73 -2.60 5.11 -2.66
N ILE A 74 -1.78 6.10 -3.06
CA ILE A 74 -0.32 5.99 -3.06
C ILE A 74 0.18 5.59 -1.67
N LYS A 75 -0.33 6.24 -0.62
CA LYS A 75 0.06 5.95 0.77
C LYS A 75 -0.41 4.57 1.24
N ILE A 76 -1.60 4.12 0.83
CA ILE A 76 -2.11 2.78 1.14
C ILE A 76 -1.20 1.73 0.52
N ILE A 77 -0.93 1.84 -0.80
CA ILE A 77 -0.08 0.88 -1.52
C ILE A 77 1.33 0.87 -0.93
N ALA A 78 1.93 2.03 -0.67
CA ALA A 78 3.25 2.12 -0.04
C ALA A 78 3.29 1.46 1.36
N THR A 79 2.21 1.55 2.13
CA THR A 79 2.11 0.87 3.44
C THR A 79 2.15 -0.66 3.28
N TYR A 80 1.47 -1.20 2.26
CA TYR A 80 1.53 -2.64 1.95
C TYR A 80 2.88 -3.07 1.36
N MET A 81 3.57 -2.21 0.62
CA MET A 81 4.95 -2.49 0.21
C MET A 81 5.87 -2.66 1.42
N VAL A 82 5.70 -1.86 2.47
CA VAL A 82 6.46 -2.04 3.73
C VAL A 82 6.12 -3.38 4.39
N GLN A 83 4.85 -3.78 4.39
CA GLN A 83 4.43 -5.09 4.93
C GLN A 83 5.12 -6.25 4.19
N GLU A 84 5.13 -6.22 2.85
CA GLU A 84 5.81 -7.22 2.03
C GLU A 84 7.32 -7.22 2.25
N TRP A 85 7.92 -6.04 2.31
CA TRP A 85 9.34 -5.88 2.57
C TRP A 85 9.75 -6.48 3.93
N VAL A 86 9.03 -6.19 5.01
CA VAL A 86 9.27 -6.82 6.33
C VAL A 86 9.07 -8.34 6.27
N GLY A 87 8.08 -8.81 5.50
CA GLY A 87 7.83 -10.23 5.26
C GLY A 87 9.02 -10.94 4.61
N GLN A 88 9.64 -10.33 3.60
CA GLN A 88 10.85 -10.86 2.95
C GLN A 88 12.04 -10.93 3.92
N GLN A 89 12.23 -9.92 4.78
CA GLN A 89 13.29 -9.94 5.80
C GLN A 89 13.08 -11.08 6.81
N LEU A 90 11.84 -11.29 7.25
CA LEU A 90 11.47 -12.40 8.12
C LEU A 90 11.78 -13.77 7.48
N ALA A 91 11.39 -13.96 6.21
CA ALA A 91 11.65 -15.20 5.48
C ALA A 91 13.16 -15.47 5.31
N SER A 92 13.95 -14.44 5.01
CA SER A 92 15.41 -14.56 4.89
C SER A 92 16.08 -14.99 6.20
N ILE A 93 15.68 -14.39 7.32
CA ILE A 93 16.20 -14.76 8.65
C ILE A 93 15.79 -16.19 9.01
N GLU A 94 14.54 -16.60 8.71
CA GLU A 94 14.09 -17.95 8.98
C GLU A 94 14.82 -19.01 8.14
N ASN A 95 15.06 -18.72 6.85
CA ASN A 95 15.88 -19.55 5.96
C ASN A 95 17.31 -19.70 6.50
N THR A 96 17.88 -18.62 7.03
CA THR A 96 19.19 -18.62 7.68
C THR A 96 19.16 -19.46 8.95
N ARG A 97 18.14 -19.30 9.80
CA ARG A 97 17.96 -20.10 11.03
C ARG A 97 17.90 -21.60 10.73
N GLN A 98 17.15 -22.02 9.70
CA GLN A 98 17.05 -23.44 9.32
C GLN A 98 18.40 -24.02 8.89
N LYS A 99 19.20 -23.27 8.11
CA LYS A 99 20.53 -23.71 7.63
C LYS A 99 21.56 -23.84 8.76
N TYR A 100 21.51 -22.95 9.75
CA TYR A 100 22.50 -22.90 10.85
C TYR A 100 22.01 -23.53 12.16
N SER A 101 20.84 -24.17 12.17
CA SER A 101 20.29 -24.93 13.31
C SER A 101 21.16 -26.11 13.77
N GLY A 102 22.26 -26.41 13.07
CA GLY A 102 23.28 -27.36 13.48
C GLY A 102 24.25 -26.76 14.52
N SER A 103 23.86 -26.83 15.79
CA SER A 103 24.72 -26.72 16.99
C SER A 103 25.28 -25.36 17.46
N ASP A 104 25.48 -24.32 16.63
CA ASP A 104 26.29 -23.16 17.08
C ASP A 104 25.72 -21.75 16.84
N PHE A 105 24.39 -21.63 16.66
CA PHE A 105 23.75 -20.34 16.45
C PHE A 105 23.30 -19.72 17.78
N LYS A 106 23.83 -18.54 18.13
CA LYS A 106 23.44 -17.78 19.34
C LYS A 106 21.94 -17.41 19.30
N PHE A 107 21.12 -18.25 19.93
CA PHE A 107 19.65 -18.26 19.85
C PHE A 107 18.92 -17.03 20.42
N THR A 108 19.52 -16.28 21.34
CA THR A 108 18.78 -15.31 22.17
C THR A 108 18.62 -13.93 21.55
N SER A 109 19.65 -13.40 20.88
CA SER A 109 19.59 -12.04 20.29
C SER A 109 18.78 -11.99 18.99
N GLN A 110 18.78 -13.07 18.20
CA GLN A 110 18.03 -13.12 16.95
C GLN A 110 16.56 -13.43 17.13
N ALA A 111 16.19 -14.18 18.17
CA ALA A 111 14.79 -14.39 18.53
C ALA A 111 14.10 -13.06 18.92
N ALA A 112 14.80 -12.20 19.67
CA ALA A 112 14.29 -10.87 20.02
C ALA A 112 14.12 -9.98 18.77
N HIS A 113 15.08 -10.02 17.85
CA HIS A 113 15.00 -9.29 16.58
C HIS A 113 13.82 -9.76 15.70
N LEU A 114 13.67 -11.08 15.54
CA LEU A 114 12.54 -11.70 14.84
C LEU A 114 11.19 -11.29 15.44
N SER A 115 11.08 -11.31 16.77
CA SER A 115 9.85 -10.91 17.47
C SER A 115 9.50 -9.44 17.21
N LYS A 116 10.51 -8.55 17.15
CA LYS A 116 10.32 -7.14 16.79
C LYS A 116 9.84 -6.99 15.34
N LEU A 117 10.43 -7.72 14.40
CA LEU A 117 10.00 -7.71 12.99
C LEU A 117 8.57 -8.22 12.82
N GLN A 118 8.19 -9.32 13.50
CA GLN A 118 6.81 -9.83 13.50
C GLN A 118 5.82 -8.80 14.07
N SER A 119 6.23 -8.07 15.11
CA SER A 119 5.39 -7.01 15.71
C SER A 119 5.21 -5.84 14.74
N LEU A 120 6.29 -5.45 14.07
CA LEU A 120 6.28 -4.40 13.05
C LEU A 120 5.38 -4.78 11.86
N GLN A 121 5.49 -6.02 11.37
CA GLN A 121 4.66 -6.54 10.29
C GLN A 121 3.17 -6.42 10.63
N LYS A 122 2.77 -6.87 11.84
CA LYS A 122 1.39 -6.75 12.33
C LYS A 122 0.92 -5.30 12.48
N GLU A 123 1.81 -4.39 12.83
CA GLU A 123 1.48 -2.97 12.94
C GLU A 123 1.18 -2.37 11.57
N TYR A 124 2.01 -2.66 10.56
CA TYR A 124 1.81 -2.21 9.19
C TYR A 124 0.55 -2.82 8.55
N GLU A 125 0.27 -4.10 8.82
CA GLU A 125 -0.97 -4.76 8.41
C GLU A 125 -2.20 -4.03 8.97
N ARG A 126 -2.22 -3.75 10.28
CA ARG A 126 -3.31 -2.98 10.91
C ARG A 126 -3.43 -1.57 10.35
N LYS A 127 -2.30 -0.90 10.10
CA LYS A 127 -2.27 0.45 9.51
C LYS A 127 -2.84 0.44 8.10
N GLY A 128 -2.48 -0.54 7.27
CA GLY A 128 -3.03 -0.74 5.93
C GLY A 128 -4.54 -0.91 5.98
N PHE A 129 -5.04 -1.86 6.78
CA PHE A 129 -6.48 -2.08 6.95
C PHE A 129 -7.22 -0.84 7.46
N HIS A 130 -6.62 -0.11 8.40
CA HIS A 130 -7.21 1.13 8.91
C HIS A 130 -7.33 2.21 7.82
N LEU A 131 -6.27 2.41 7.03
CA LEU A 131 -6.27 3.39 5.93
C LEU A 131 -7.28 3.02 4.86
N GLN A 132 -7.36 1.75 4.45
CA GLN A 132 -8.36 1.27 3.51
C GLN A 132 -9.78 1.50 4.02
N ARG A 133 -10.05 1.15 5.28
CA ARG A 133 -11.37 1.34 5.89
C ARG A 133 -11.79 2.81 5.85
N LEU A 134 -10.87 3.73 6.10
CA LEU A 134 -11.13 5.17 5.98
C LEU A 134 -11.37 5.56 4.53
N TYR A 135 -10.52 5.11 3.62
CA TYR A 135 -10.61 5.39 2.18
C TYR A 135 -11.94 4.93 1.56
N SER A 136 -12.40 3.72 1.86
CA SER A 136 -13.69 3.20 1.37
C SER A 136 -14.89 3.98 1.95
N ARG A 137 -14.74 4.58 3.14
CA ARG A 137 -15.79 5.38 3.79
C ARG A 137 -15.78 6.84 3.37
N ARG A 138 -14.64 7.38 2.93
CA ARG A 138 -14.50 8.75 2.44
C ARG A 138 -15.05 8.84 1.02
N ARG A 139 -16.11 9.64 0.84
CA ARG A 139 -16.60 10.06 -0.47
C ARG A 139 -16.27 11.54 -0.67
N LEU A 140 -15.77 11.85 -1.85
CA LEU A 140 -15.60 13.23 -2.30
C LEU A 140 -17.00 13.73 -2.70
N ASN A 141 -17.48 14.79 -2.06
CA ASN A 141 -18.68 15.49 -2.53
C ASN A 141 -18.31 16.45 -3.68
N ALA A 142 -19.31 16.92 -4.43
CA ALA A 142 -19.13 17.88 -5.52
C ALA A 142 -18.40 19.17 -5.08
N ASP A 143 -18.49 19.52 -3.79
CA ASP A 143 -17.86 20.70 -3.18
C ASP A 143 -16.40 20.46 -2.73
N GLY A 144 -15.81 19.29 -3.02
CA GLY A 144 -14.42 18.97 -2.67
C GLY A 144 -14.15 18.73 -1.18
N THR A 145 -15.18 18.71 -0.33
CA THR A 145 -15.06 18.45 1.12
C THR A 145 -15.31 16.99 1.48
N TYR A 146 -14.47 16.43 2.35
CA TYR A 146 -14.65 15.08 2.90
C TYR A 146 -15.63 15.10 4.07
N LYS A 147 -16.86 14.58 3.87
CA LYS A 147 -17.81 14.37 4.99
C LYS A 147 -17.83 12.89 5.43
N PRO A 148 -17.89 12.61 6.74
CA PRO A 148 -18.16 11.27 7.25
C PRO A 148 -19.56 10.78 6.84
N ASN A 149 -19.70 9.48 6.53
CA ASN A 149 -21.01 8.85 6.21
C ASN A 149 -22.11 9.06 7.28
N MET A 150 -21.75 9.43 8.51
CA MET A 150 -22.69 9.66 9.61
C MET A 150 -23.71 10.77 9.32
N TYR A 151 -23.34 11.75 8.48
CA TYR A 151 -24.23 12.86 8.14
C TYR A 151 -25.44 12.44 7.28
N LYS A 152 -25.31 11.40 6.46
CA LYS A 152 -26.39 10.95 5.57
C LYS A 152 -27.53 10.22 6.29
N ILE A 153 -27.32 9.83 7.55
CA ILE A 153 -28.38 9.28 8.42
C ILE A 153 -29.17 10.41 9.10
N MET A 154 -28.59 11.62 9.18
CA MET A 154 -29.19 12.79 9.82
C MET A 154 -29.76 13.82 8.83
N GLU A 155 -29.45 13.71 7.53
CA GLU A 155 -30.11 14.51 6.50
C GLU A 155 -31.50 13.92 6.22
N GLU A 156 -32.54 14.70 6.52
CA GLU A 156 -33.93 14.41 6.15
C GLU A 156 -34.03 14.19 4.63
N PRO A 157 -34.96 13.33 4.16
CA PRO A 157 -35.09 13.05 2.74
C PRO A 157 -35.33 14.35 1.98
N ASP A 158 -34.51 14.59 0.97
CA ASP A 158 -34.57 15.74 0.08
C ASP A 158 -35.99 15.87 -0.51
N GLU A 159 -36.75 16.89 -0.08
CA GLU A 159 -38.12 17.18 -0.52
C GLU A 159 -38.20 17.59 -2.01
N SER A 160 -37.08 17.57 -2.76
CA SER A 160 -37.06 17.95 -4.18
C SER A 160 -37.49 16.86 -5.17
N VAL A 161 -37.80 15.63 -4.70
CA VAL A 161 -38.40 14.59 -5.56
C VAL A 161 -39.91 14.54 -5.35
N THR A 162 -40.63 15.48 -5.97
CA THR A 162 -42.08 15.34 -6.16
C THR A 162 -42.35 14.09 -7.02
N PRO A 163 -43.21 13.15 -6.60
CA PRO A 163 -43.63 12.06 -7.47
C PRO A 163 -44.53 12.65 -8.55
N SER A 164 -44.03 12.73 -9.78
CA SER A 164 -44.82 13.11 -10.94
C SER A 164 -45.88 12.04 -11.20
N GLY A 165 -47.13 12.35 -10.84
CA GLY A 165 -48.34 11.94 -11.55
C GLY A 165 -48.72 10.45 -11.52
N GLY A 166 -49.46 10.06 -10.48
CA GLY A 166 -50.44 8.98 -10.62
C GLY A 166 -51.65 9.52 -11.41
N GLY A 167 -51.79 9.08 -12.66
CA GLY A 167 -52.98 9.28 -13.49
C GLY A 167 -53.97 8.12 -13.30
N TRP A 168 -55.23 8.51 -13.10
CA TRP A 168 -56.41 7.66 -12.96
C TRP A 168 -56.74 6.87 -14.23
#